data_AF-A0A560KNL4-F1
#
_entry.id   AF-A0A560KNL4-F1
#
_cell.length_a   1.000
_cell.length_b   1.000
_cell.length_c   1.000
_cell.angle_alpha   90.00
_cell.angle_beta   90.00
_cell.angle_gamma   90.00
#
_symmetry.space_group_name_H-M   'P 1'
#
loop_
_entity.id
_entity.type
_entity.pdbx_description
1 polymer ?
#
loop_
_entity_poly.entity_id
_entity_poly.type
_entity_poly.pdbx_seq_one_letter_code
_entity_poly.pdbx_strand_id
1 'polypeptide(L)'
;MSRLSDMLRTQRFDDYRFYHQSTVNQTLHLVSAVIFLGCYALLFKDPAIAGLIGWLAMLTRQTGHFFFEPNGYDSVNDVSNDYKEAVKVGYNQTRKILLLLVWGSAPIALYVFPTLFGLFDLPTDRFDFVRHVGALWLAIGIGGGLARMLQLFATRDVTTGLVWVFKVLTDPFHNIALYWNSPFKLMRGELIDASIADADWGGDDAEEAPHLT
;
A
#
# COMPACT_ATOMS: atom_id res chain seq x y z
N MET A 1 -10.14 23.41 -7.80
CA MET A 1 -10.33 21.98 -7.46
C MET A 1 -10.92 21.85 -6.06
N SER A 2 -11.51 20.71 -5.70
CA SER A 2 -12.09 20.51 -4.35
C SER A 2 -10.98 20.21 -3.34
N ARG A 3 -11.12 20.67 -2.08
CA ARG A 3 -10.14 20.38 -1.01
C ARG A 3 -9.84 18.88 -0.83
N LEU A 4 -10.80 18.01 -1.17
CA LEU A 4 -10.66 16.55 -1.11
C LEU A 4 -9.75 16.00 -2.21
N SER A 5 -9.93 16.47 -3.45
CA SER A 5 -9.12 16.04 -4.59
C SER A 5 -7.66 16.47 -4.41
N ASP A 6 -7.43 17.65 -3.86
CA ASP A 6 -6.08 18.19 -3.64
C ASP A 6 -5.37 17.40 -2.54
N MET A 7 -6.09 17.03 -1.48
CA MET A 7 -5.54 16.19 -0.42
C MET A 7 -5.22 14.77 -0.92
N LEU A 8 -6.10 14.16 -1.72
CA LEU A 8 -5.84 12.86 -2.34
C LEU A 8 -4.62 12.91 -3.26
N ARG A 9 -4.54 13.95 -4.10
CA ARG A 9 -3.43 14.19 -5.03
C ARG A 9 -2.11 14.35 -4.27
N THR A 10 -2.09 15.18 -3.23
CA THR A 10 -0.93 15.38 -2.35
C THR A 10 -0.48 14.05 -1.72
N GLN A 11 -1.40 13.32 -1.09
CA GLN A 11 -1.05 12.04 -0.47
C GLN A 11 -0.51 11.01 -1.48
N ARG A 12 -0.98 11.00 -2.72
CA ARG A 12 -0.48 10.09 -3.77
C ARG A 12 0.88 10.55 -4.31
N PHE A 13 1.05 11.86 -4.48
CA PHE A 13 2.31 12.45 -4.88
C PHE A 13 3.40 12.18 -3.84
N ASP A 14 3.12 12.36 -2.55
CA ASP A 14 4.07 12.07 -1.47
C ASP A 14 4.52 10.60 -1.49
N ASP A 15 3.61 9.66 -1.78
CA ASP A 15 3.96 8.25 -1.92
C ASP A 15 4.86 8.01 -3.14
N TYR A 16 4.54 8.59 -4.28
CA TYR A 16 5.35 8.53 -5.49
C TYR A 16 6.76 9.11 -5.26
N ARG A 17 6.84 10.34 -4.72
CA ARG A 17 8.07 11.12 -4.58
C ARG A 17 9.04 10.50 -3.57
N PHE A 18 8.55 10.10 -2.39
CA PHE A 18 9.42 9.70 -1.28
C PHE A 18 9.60 8.20 -1.10
N TYR A 19 8.75 7.38 -1.73
CA TYR A 19 8.69 5.93 -1.45
C TYR A 19 8.68 5.02 -2.68
N HIS A 20 8.80 5.57 -3.89
CA HIS A 20 8.79 4.80 -5.15
C HIS A 20 9.90 5.21 -6.12
N GLN A 21 11.09 5.54 -5.60
CA GLN A 21 12.23 5.96 -6.42
C GLN A 21 12.85 4.83 -7.23
N SER A 22 12.83 3.61 -6.70
CA SER A 22 13.37 2.45 -7.41
C SER A 22 12.38 1.93 -8.43
N THR A 23 12.85 1.79 -9.67
CA THR A 23 12.07 1.18 -10.74
C THR A 23 11.73 -0.29 -10.43
N VAL A 24 12.57 -1.00 -9.66
CA VAL A 24 12.26 -2.35 -9.17
C VAL A 24 11.06 -2.31 -8.23
N ASN A 25 11.05 -1.37 -7.28
CA ASN A 25 9.92 -1.17 -6.39
C ASN A 25 8.65 -0.79 -7.16
N GLN A 26 8.75 0.09 -8.16
CA GLN A 26 7.63 0.44 -9.04
C GLN A 26 7.04 -0.80 -9.75
N THR A 27 7.89 -1.69 -10.28
CA THR A 27 7.44 -2.95 -10.89
C THR A 27 6.79 -3.90 -9.89
N LEU A 28 7.33 -4.01 -8.68
CA LEU A 28 6.71 -4.81 -7.61
C LEU A 28 5.35 -4.24 -7.20
N HIS A 29 5.20 -2.91 -7.19
CA HIS A 29 3.92 -2.24 -7.00
C HIS A 29 2.94 -2.56 -8.11
N LEU A 30 3.36 -2.51 -9.38
CA LEU A 30 2.53 -2.89 -10.53
C LEU A 30 2.02 -4.33 -10.40
N VAL A 31 2.91 -5.28 -10.11
CA VAL A 31 2.55 -6.70 -9.94
C VAL A 31 1.57 -6.86 -8.77
N SER A 32 1.87 -6.25 -7.62
CA SER A 32 0.98 -6.31 -6.45
C SER A 32 -0.39 -5.70 -6.75
N ALA A 33 -0.46 -4.62 -7.54
CA ALA A 33 -1.69 -3.94 -7.88
C ALA A 33 -2.62 -4.81 -8.73
N VAL A 34 -2.07 -5.50 -9.74
CA VAL A 34 -2.84 -6.46 -10.55
C VAL A 34 -3.39 -7.59 -9.68
N ILE A 35 -2.57 -8.11 -8.76
CA ILE A 35 -3.01 -9.16 -7.83
C ILE A 35 -4.13 -8.64 -6.92
N PHE A 36 -4.03 -7.42 -6.37
CA PHE A 36 -5.07 -6.83 -5.53
C PHE A 36 -6.41 -6.66 -6.26
N LEU A 37 -6.39 -6.26 -7.54
CA LEU A 37 -7.61 -6.20 -8.34
C LEU A 37 -8.24 -7.60 -8.53
N GLY A 38 -7.41 -8.63 -8.72
CA GLY A 38 -7.87 -10.02 -8.70
C GLY A 38 -8.49 -10.41 -7.35
N CYS A 39 -7.87 -10.01 -6.24
CA CYS A 39 -8.42 -10.21 -4.90
C CYS A 39 -9.77 -9.50 -4.70
N TYR A 40 -9.97 -8.31 -5.26
CA TYR A 40 -11.27 -7.61 -5.17
C TYR A 40 -12.39 -8.43 -5.80
N ALA A 41 -12.16 -9.02 -6.97
CA ALA A 41 -13.13 -9.93 -7.58
C ALA A 41 -13.28 -11.23 -6.76
N LEU A 42 -12.17 -11.76 -6.24
CA LEU A 42 -12.16 -13.03 -5.52
C LEU A 42 -12.87 -12.95 -4.16
N LEU A 43 -12.91 -11.78 -3.50
CA LEU A 43 -13.63 -11.59 -2.24
C LEU A 43 -15.12 -11.99 -2.33
N PHE A 44 -15.74 -11.85 -3.50
CA PHE A 44 -17.15 -12.23 -3.73
C PHE A 44 -17.35 -13.74 -3.88
N LYS A 45 -16.28 -14.51 -4.11
CA LYS A 45 -16.34 -15.95 -4.37
C LYS A 45 -15.71 -16.77 -3.25
N ASP A 46 -14.51 -16.38 -2.83
CA ASP A 46 -13.72 -17.11 -1.85
C ASP A 46 -12.84 -16.14 -1.02
N PRO A 47 -13.38 -15.60 0.10
CA PRO A 47 -12.66 -14.64 0.92
C PRO A 47 -11.40 -15.24 1.57
N ALA A 48 -11.39 -16.54 1.87
CA ALA A 48 -10.22 -17.20 2.46
C ALA A 48 -9.05 -17.19 1.46
N ILE A 49 -9.30 -17.57 0.21
CA ILE A 49 -8.26 -17.53 -0.83
C ILE A 49 -7.89 -16.08 -1.19
N ALA A 50 -8.85 -15.16 -1.19
CA ALA A 50 -8.55 -13.73 -1.37
C ALA A 50 -7.57 -13.21 -0.31
N GLY A 51 -7.70 -13.65 0.95
CA GLY A 51 -6.75 -13.34 2.03
C GLY A 51 -5.35 -13.89 1.79
N LEU A 52 -5.23 -15.15 1.32
CA LEU A 52 -3.93 -15.75 0.98
C LEU A 52 -3.23 -15.02 -0.17
N ILE A 53 -3.95 -14.80 -1.27
CA ILE A 53 -3.40 -14.12 -2.45
C ILE A 53 -3.11 -12.65 -2.15
N GLY A 54 -3.98 -12.00 -1.36
CA GLY A 54 -3.78 -10.63 -0.91
C GLY A 54 -2.53 -10.48 -0.04
N TRP A 55 -2.23 -11.50 0.78
CA TRP A 55 -0.98 -11.53 1.54
C TRP A 55 0.25 -11.64 0.64
N LEU A 56 0.20 -12.44 -0.43
CA LEU A 56 1.28 -12.50 -1.42
C LEU A 56 1.48 -11.15 -2.13
N ALA A 57 0.40 -10.45 -2.48
CA ALA A 57 0.47 -9.10 -3.03
C ALA A 57 1.11 -8.12 -2.04
N MET A 58 0.72 -8.19 -0.75
CA MET A 58 1.33 -7.40 0.31
C MET A 58 2.82 -7.69 0.46
N LEU A 59 3.24 -8.97 0.48
CA LEU A 59 4.64 -9.35 0.58
C LEU A 59 5.47 -8.81 -0.60
N THR A 60 4.91 -8.87 -1.81
CA THR A 60 5.52 -8.34 -3.03
C THR A 60 5.76 -6.84 -2.89
N ARG A 61 4.72 -6.10 -2.49
CA ARG A 61 4.77 -4.66 -2.22
C ARG A 61 5.76 -4.29 -1.11
N GLN A 62 5.79 -5.07 -0.03
CA GLN A 62 6.69 -4.82 1.09
C GLN A 62 8.14 -5.06 0.71
N THR A 63 8.42 -6.11 -0.06
CA THR A 63 9.77 -6.36 -0.59
C THR A 63 10.31 -5.13 -1.32
N GLY A 64 9.48 -4.50 -2.16
CA GLY A 64 9.80 -3.23 -2.82
C GLY A 64 10.23 -2.13 -1.84
N HIS A 65 9.37 -1.83 -0.86
CA HIS A 65 9.65 -0.78 0.11
C HIS A 65 10.82 -1.05 1.06
N PHE A 66 11.08 -2.31 1.44
CA PHE A 66 12.12 -2.60 2.43
C PHE A 66 13.51 -2.75 1.81
N PHE A 67 13.61 -3.35 0.62
CA PHE A 67 14.89 -3.69 0.00
C PHE A 67 15.35 -2.70 -1.06
N PHE A 68 14.42 -1.98 -1.70
CA PHE A 68 14.73 -1.13 -2.85
C PHE A 68 14.50 0.36 -2.60
N GLU A 69 13.99 0.74 -1.42
CA GLU A 69 13.87 2.14 -1.00
C GLU A 69 14.79 2.44 0.19
N PRO A 70 15.30 3.68 0.29
CA PRO A 70 16.20 4.07 1.37
C PRO A 70 15.43 4.17 2.69
N ASN A 71 15.89 3.39 3.68
CA ASN A 71 15.42 3.43 5.08
C ASN A 71 16.19 4.46 5.94
N GLY A 72 17.02 5.29 5.32
CA GLY A 72 17.89 6.28 5.96
C GLY A 72 17.80 7.62 5.24
N TYR A 73 18.94 8.20 4.89
CA TYR A 73 18.94 9.42 4.08
C TYR A 73 18.54 9.10 2.62
N ASP A 74 17.62 9.88 2.06
CA ASP A 74 17.23 9.79 0.66
C ASP A 74 17.98 10.83 -0.15
N SER A 75 18.96 10.38 -0.92
CA SER A 75 19.80 11.22 -1.76
C SER A 75 19.09 11.73 -3.03
N VAL A 76 17.98 11.13 -3.45
CA VAL A 76 17.20 11.56 -4.63
C VAL A 76 16.26 12.71 -4.26
N ASN A 77 15.80 12.73 -3.02
CA ASN A 77 14.92 13.75 -2.47
C ASN A 77 15.65 14.78 -1.59
N ASP A 78 16.90 14.50 -1.19
CA ASP A 78 17.69 15.30 -0.23
C ASP A 78 17.04 15.40 1.17
N VAL A 79 16.35 14.35 1.62
CA VAL A 79 15.58 14.35 2.88
C VAL A 79 15.94 13.19 3.81
N SER A 80 15.78 13.42 5.12
CA SER A 80 15.90 12.37 6.14
C SER A 80 14.67 11.45 6.17
N ASN A 81 14.84 10.24 6.69
CA ASN A 81 13.72 9.32 6.90
C ASN A 81 12.66 9.91 7.86
N ASP A 82 13.09 10.63 8.90
CA ASP A 82 12.18 11.29 9.85
C ASP A 82 11.27 12.32 9.16
N TYR A 83 11.81 13.05 8.19
CA TYR A 83 11.02 13.96 7.37
C TYR A 83 9.97 13.21 6.54
N LYS A 84 10.38 12.10 5.89
CA LYS A 84 9.44 11.27 5.12
C LYS A 84 8.30 10.71 5.97
N GLU A 85 8.58 10.28 7.20
CA GLU A 85 7.56 9.81 8.13
C GLU A 85 6.64 10.95 8.59
N ALA A 86 7.17 12.16 8.79
CA ALA A 86 6.38 13.32 9.20
C ALA A 86 5.41 13.77 8.09
N VAL A 87 5.86 13.78 6.84
CA VAL A 87 5.05 14.16 5.67
C VAL A 87 3.98 13.10 5.38
N LYS A 88 4.35 11.82 5.36
CA LYS A 88 3.40 10.75 5.03
C LYS A 88 2.40 10.57 6.16
N VAL A 89 1.15 10.96 5.88
CA VAL A 89 0.05 10.97 6.84
C VAL A 89 -0.02 9.69 7.69
N GLY A 90 0.50 9.83 8.92
CA GLY A 90 0.65 8.85 10.00
C GLY A 90 1.27 7.49 9.64
N TYR A 91 2.11 7.45 8.62
CA TYR A 91 3.01 6.31 8.42
C TYR A 91 4.13 6.36 9.46
N ASN A 92 4.47 5.20 10.02
CA ASN A 92 5.65 5.03 10.85
C ASN A 92 6.17 3.61 10.63
N GLN A 93 7.49 3.49 10.42
CA GLN A 93 8.13 2.24 10.08
C GLN A 93 7.97 1.19 11.19
N THR A 94 8.02 1.58 12.47
CA THR A 94 7.81 0.66 13.60
C THR A 94 6.42 0.06 13.57
N ARG A 95 5.37 0.88 13.34
CA ARG A 95 3.99 0.38 13.26
C ARG A 95 3.78 -0.59 12.11
N LYS A 96 4.44 -0.33 10.99
CA LYS A 96 4.43 -1.22 9.83
C LYS A 96 5.07 -2.57 10.14
N ILE A 97 6.23 -2.58 10.80
CA ILE A 97 6.90 -3.81 11.23
C ILE A 97 6.02 -4.59 12.21
N LEU A 98 5.40 -3.91 13.19
CA LEU A 98 4.47 -4.55 14.12
C LEU A 98 3.30 -5.23 13.40
N LEU A 99 2.71 -4.59 12.38
CA LEU A 99 1.63 -5.20 11.60
C LEU A 99 2.11 -6.44 10.82
N LEU A 100 3.32 -6.41 10.27
CA LEU A 100 3.91 -7.57 9.59
C LEU A 100 4.20 -8.72 10.55
N LEU A 101 4.63 -8.43 11.78
CA LEU A 101 4.80 -9.44 12.83
C LEU A 101 3.46 -10.07 13.22
N VAL A 102 2.39 -9.27 13.34
CA VAL A 102 1.04 -9.78 13.60
C VAL A 102 0.61 -10.73 12.50
N TRP A 103 0.73 -10.34 11.22
CA TRP A 103 0.42 -11.24 10.11
C TRP A 103 1.32 -12.49 10.09
N GLY A 104 2.62 -12.34 10.29
CA GLY A 104 3.57 -13.46 10.33
C GLY A 104 3.32 -14.44 11.48
N SER A 105 2.72 -13.97 12.59
CA SER A 105 2.35 -14.81 13.73
C SER A 105 1.05 -15.59 13.53
N ALA A 106 0.18 -15.17 12.60
CA ALA A 106 -1.15 -15.78 12.43
C ALA A 106 -1.12 -17.29 12.09
N PRO A 107 -0.26 -17.78 11.18
CA PRO A 107 -0.14 -19.22 10.94
C PRO A 107 0.37 -19.99 12.17
N ILE A 108 1.27 -19.38 12.95
CA ILE A 108 1.82 -19.98 14.18
C ILE A 108 0.71 -20.09 15.23
N ALA A 109 -0.07 -19.03 15.41
CA ALA A 109 -1.20 -19.01 16.33
C ALA A 109 -2.24 -20.08 15.96
N LEU A 110 -2.58 -20.23 14.67
CA LEU A 110 -3.48 -21.30 14.22
C LEU A 110 -2.86 -22.69 14.35
N TYR A 111 -1.54 -22.82 14.21
CA TYR A 111 -0.90 -24.12 14.41
C TYR A 111 -0.97 -24.57 15.87
N VAL A 112 -0.79 -23.64 16.82
CA VAL A 112 -0.86 -23.93 18.28
C VAL A 112 -2.31 -24.00 18.77
N PHE A 113 -3.20 -23.17 18.22
CA PHE A 113 -4.62 -23.09 18.55
C PHE A 113 -5.47 -23.22 17.28
N PRO A 114 -5.71 -24.45 16.78
CA PRO A 114 -6.34 -24.69 15.47
C PRO A 114 -7.75 -24.12 15.31
N THR A 115 -8.51 -24.02 16.41
CA THR A 115 -9.86 -23.44 16.41
C THR A 115 -9.86 -21.95 16.76
N LEU A 116 -8.69 -21.37 17.08
CA LEU A 116 -8.49 -20.00 17.56
C LEU A 116 -9.62 -19.53 18.51
N PHE A 117 -9.74 -20.20 19.66
CA PHE A 117 -10.77 -19.92 20.67
C PHE A 117 -12.21 -20.09 20.18
N GLY A 118 -12.44 -21.00 19.22
CA GLY A 118 -13.75 -21.28 18.65
C GLY A 118 -14.14 -20.39 17.47
N LEU A 119 -13.22 -19.58 16.96
CA LEU A 119 -13.42 -18.82 15.71
C LEU A 119 -13.52 -19.74 14.49
N PHE A 120 -12.81 -20.87 14.53
CA PHE A 120 -12.79 -21.86 13.45
C PHE A 120 -13.13 -23.25 13.99
N ASP A 121 -13.68 -24.09 13.12
CA ASP A 121 -13.75 -25.53 13.38
C ASP A 121 -12.34 -26.15 13.32
N LEU A 122 -12.19 -27.36 13.86
CA LEU A 122 -10.91 -28.07 13.77
C LEU A 122 -10.62 -28.39 12.29
N PRO A 123 -9.46 -28.00 11.73
CA PRO A 123 -9.14 -28.26 10.33
C PRO A 123 -9.24 -29.75 9.99
N THR A 124 -10.04 -30.07 8.98
CA THR A 124 -10.24 -31.45 8.53
C THR A 124 -9.04 -31.99 7.74
N ASP A 125 -8.33 -31.10 7.04
CA ASP A 125 -7.11 -31.40 6.31
C ASP A 125 -6.14 -30.20 6.26
N ARG A 126 -5.03 -30.36 5.52
CA ARG A 126 -4.02 -29.31 5.38
C ARG A 126 -4.52 -28.10 4.60
N PHE A 127 -5.39 -28.30 3.63
CA PHE A 127 -5.92 -27.21 2.83
C PHE A 127 -6.90 -26.38 3.66
N ASP A 128 -7.72 -27.03 4.47
CA ASP A 128 -8.62 -26.39 5.43
C ASP A 128 -7.86 -25.49 6.43
N PHE A 129 -6.73 -25.97 6.94
CA PHE A 129 -5.82 -25.15 7.75
C PHE A 129 -5.33 -23.91 6.98
N VAL A 130 -4.89 -24.08 5.73
CA VAL A 130 -4.45 -22.95 4.87
C VAL A 130 -5.58 -21.97 4.62
N ARG A 131 -6.83 -22.44 4.50
CA ARG A 131 -8.01 -21.58 4.36
C ARG A 131 -8.28 -20.78 5.64
N HIS A 132 -8.14 -21.37 6.83
CA HIS A 132 -8.25 -20.61 8.09
C HIS A 132 -7.17 -19.53 8.19
N VAL A 133 -5.93 -19.82 7.78
CA VAL A 133 -4.85 -18.83 7.70
C VAL A 133 -5.25 -17.69 6.76
N GLY A 134 -5.77 -18.01 5.57
CA GLY A 134 -6.25 -17.04 4.60
C GLY A 134 -7.34 -16.13 5.16
N ALA A 135 -8.37 -16.72 5.78
CA ALA A 135 -9.46 -15.99 6.40
C ALA A 135 -8.96 -15.08 7.54
N LEU A 136 -8.05 -15.57 8.37
CA LEU A 136 -7.46 -14.79 9.47
C LEU A 136 -6.59 -13.64 8.95
N TRP A 137 -5.78 -13.86 7.91
CA TRP A 137 -5.01 -12.79 7.28
C TRP A 137 -5.90 -11.71 6.65
N LEU A 138 -7.01 -12.09 6.02
CA LEU A 138 -8.01 -11.14 5.54
C LEU A 138 -8.60 -10.33 6.69
N ALA A 139 -9.00 -10.98 7.78
CA ALA A 139 -9.55 -10.32 8.96
C ALA A 139 -8.55 -9.32 9.59
N ILE A 140 -7.27 -9.72 9.71
CA ILE A 140 -6.20 -8.82 10.19
C ILE A 140 -6.01 -7.64 9.22
N GLY A 141 -6.07 -7.87 7.90
CA GLY A 141 -5.93 -6.80 6.91
C GLY A 141 -7.06 -5.78 6.97
N ILE A 142 -8.30 -6.24 7.02
CA ILE A 142 -9.49 -5.39 7.19
C ILE A 142 -9.42 -4.65 8.53
N GLY A 143 -9.17 -5.37 9.62
CA GLY A 143 -9.08 -4.82 10.97
C GLY A 143 -7.97 -3.78 11.10
N GLY A 144 -6.80 -4.03 10.52
CA GLY A 144 -5.68 -3.09 10.48
C GLY A 144 -6.02 -1.81 9.70
N GLY A 145 -6.69 -1.95 8.55
CA GLY A 145 -7.18 -0.81 7.77
C GLY A 145 -8.22 0.03 8.53
N LEU A 146 -9.18 -0.61 9.20
CA LEU A 146 -10.20 0.07 10.00
C LEU A 146 -9.60 0.75 11.23
N ALA A 147 -8.72 0.06 11.97
CA ALA A 147 -8.01 0.64 13.11
C ALA A 147 -7.21 1.86 12.68
N ARG A 148 -6.58 1.80 11.50
CA ARG A 148 -5.84 2.91 10.93
C ARG A 148 -6.72 4.10 10.56
N MET A 149 -7.89 3.84 9.96
CA MET A 149 -8.89 4.87 9.68
C MET A 149 -9.35 5.57 10.97
N LEU A 150 -9.73 4.81 11.99
CA LEU A 150 -10.18 5.36 13.28
C LEU A 150 -9.07 6.16 13.97
N GLN A 151 -7.83 5.68 13.90
CA GLN A 151 -6.68 6.43 14.40
C GLN A 151 -6.52 7.78 13.68
N LEU A 152 -6.70 7.83 12.36
CA LEU A 152 -6.61 9.07 11.59
C LEU A 152 -7.73 10.06 11.96
N PHE A 153 -8.94 9.56 12.22
CA PHE A 153 -10.02 10.40 12.73
C PHE A 153 -9.66 11.07 14.06
N ALA A 154 -9.00 10.34 14.96
CA ALA A 154 -8.63 10.85 16.28
C ALA A 154 -7.39 11.76 16.27
N THR A 155 -6.44 11.52 15.37
CA THR A 155 -5.12 12.20 15.38
C THR A 155 -4.99 13.32 14.36
N ARG A 156 -5.85 13.34 13.34
CA ARG A 156 -5.90 14.37 12.30
C ARG A 156 -7.32 14.93 12.26
N ASP A 157 -8.19 14.31 11.47
CA ASP A 157 -9.60 14.65 11.32
C ASP A 157 -10.33 13.58 10.50
N VAL A 158 -11.66 13.63 10.48
CA VAL A 158 -12.51 12.67 9.76
C VAL A 158 -12.24 12.71 8.25
N THR A 159 -12.08 13.89 7.68
CA THR A 159 -11.86 14.06 6.24
C THR A 159 -10.54 13.42 5.80
N THR A 160 -9.47 13.61 6.55
CA THR A 160 -8.16 12.96 6.32
C THR A 160 -8.28 11.44 6.32
N GLY A 161 -8.98 10.87 7.29
CA GLY A 161 -9.17 9.42 7.35
C GLY A 161 -9.99 8.87 6.17
N LEU A 162 -11.04 9.56 5.74
CA LEU A 162 -11.87 9.14 4.60
C LEU A 162 -11.09 9.21 3.28
N VAL A 163 -10.32 10.27 3.06
CA VAL A 163 -9.45 10.38 1.87
C VAL A 163 -8.38 9.31 1.88
N TRP A 164 -7.81 8.98 3.05
CA TRP A 164 -6.85 7.89 3.16
C TRP A 164 -7.48 6.53 2.80
N VAL A 165 -8.69 6.23 3.27
CA VAL A 165 -9.39 4.99 2.89
C VAL A 165 -9.65 4.96 1.39
N PHE A 166 -10.17 6.05 0.83
CA PHE A 166 -10.40 6.15 -0.62
C PHE A 166 -9.10 5.94 -1.40
N LYS A 167 -8.00 6.57 -0.96
CA LYS A 167 -6.66 6.37 -1.53
C LYS A 167 -6.28 4.89 -1.51
N VAL A 168 -6.36 4.22 -0.36
CA VAL A 168 -5.97 2.80 -0.20
C VAL A 168 -6.80 1.89 -1.11
N LEU A 169 -8.12 2.07 -1.16
CA LEU A 169 -9.01 1.24 -1.98
C LEU A 169 -8.76 1.42 -3.47
N THR A 170 -8.40 2.63 -3.89
CA THR A 170 -8.12 2.96 -5.30
C THR A 170 -6.64 2.87 -5.69
N ASP A 171 -5.77 2.54 -4.73
CA ASP A 171 -4.32 2.45 -4.90
C ASP A 171 -3.91 1.47 -5.99
N PRO A 172 -4.53 0.27 -6.14
CA PRO A 172 -4.16 -0.64 -7.22
C PRO A 172 -4.37 -0.04 -8.62
N PHE A 173 -5.47 0.67 -8.85
CA PHE A 173 -5.72 1.33 -10.14
C PHE A 173 -4.69 2.43 -10.41
N HIS A 174 -4.37 3.21 -9.38
CA HIS A 174 -3.39 4.29 -9.50
C HIS A 174 -1.98 3.76 -9.76
N ASN A 175 -1.58 2.69 -9.06
CA ASN A 175 -0.26 2.07 -9.24
C ASN A 175 -0.10 1.45 -10.63
N ILE A 176 -1.16 0.87 -11.20
CA ILE A 176 -1.14 0.42 -12.61
C ILE A 176 -0.92 1.61 -13.54
N ALA A 177 -1.70 2.68 -13.37
CA ALA A 177 -1.60 3.87 -14.22
C ALA A 177 -0.20 4.52 -14.16
N LEU A 178 0.43 4.56 -12.99
CA LEU A 178 1.78 5.12 -12.83
C LEU A 178 2.88 4.19 -13.33
N TYR A 179 2.81 2.90 -13.00
CA TYR A 179 3.96 2.01 -13.08
C TYR A 179 3.92 1.00 -14.22
N TRP A 180 2.93 1.07 -15.12
CA TRP A 180 2.83 0.14 -16.25
C TRP A 180 4.09 0.10 -17.13
N ASN A 181 4.83 1.21 -17.21
CA ASN A 181 6.09 1.31 -17.96
C ASN A 181 7.32 0.81 -17.18
N SER A 182 7.23 0.62 -15.87
CA SER A 182 8.38 0.27 -15.04
C SER A 182 9.11 -1.02 -15.45
N PRO A 183 8.44 -2.10 -15.94
CA PRO A 183 9.16 -3.28 -16.42
C PRO A 183 10.03 -2.96 -17.66
N PHE A 184 9.56 -2.08 -18.55
CA PHE A 184 10.33 -1.65 -19.72
C PHE A 184 11.50 -0.75 -19.35
N LYS A 185 11.33 0.12 -18.34
CA LYS A 185 12.43 0.87 -17.73
C LYS A 185 13.52 -0.08 -17.18
N LEU A 186 13.14 -1.12 -16.44
CA LEU A 186 14.08 -2.13 -15.94
C LEU A 186 14.83 -2.87 -17.05
N MET A 187 14.14 -3.26 -18.12
CA MET A 187 14.79 -3.92 -19.27
C MET A 187 15.83 -3.02 -19.96
N ARG A 188 15.71 -1.69 -19.81
CA ARG A 188 16.70 -0.72 -20.31
C ARG A 188 17.82 -0.41 -19.30
N GLY A 189 17.80 -1.03 -18.12
CA GLY A 189 18.78 -0.81 -17.06
C GLY A 189 18.51 0.45 -16.20
N GLU A 190 17.34 1.07 -16.34
CA GLU A 190 16.93 2.21 -15.50
C GLU A 190 16.50 1.68 -14.12
N LEU A 191 17.39 1.75 -13.12
CA LEU A 191 17.13 1.23 -11.76
C LEU A 191 16.46 2.25 -10.83
N ILE A 192 16.71 3.54 -11.08
CA ILE A 192 16.16 4.67 -10.34
C ILE A 192 15.41 5.53 -11.34
N ASP A 193 14.18 5.91 -10.99
CA ASP A 193 13.36 6.76 -11.83
C ASP A 193 13.76 8.22 -11.65
N ALA A 194 14.61 8.73 -12.56
CA ALA A 194 15.18 10.06 -12.47
C ALA A 194 14.11 11.17 -12.51
N SER A 195 12.93 10.93 -13.09
CA SER A 195 11.85 11.91 -13.15
C SER A 195 11.27 12.25 -11.78
N ILE A 196 11.52 11.43 -10.76
CA ILE A 196 10.99 11.66 -9.41
C ILE A 196 11.59 12.91 -8.78
N ALA A 197 12.86 13.22 -9.05
CA ALA A 197 13.51 14.39 -8.50
C ALA A 197 12.81 15.70 -8.90
N ASP A 198 12.43 15.78 -10.18
CA ASP A 198 11.87 16.97 -10.82
C ASP A 198 10.34 16.91 -10.95
N ALA A 199 9.71 15.85 -10.43
CA ALA A 199 8.27 15.68 -10.54
C ALA A 199 7.54 16.76 -9.75
N ASP A 200 6.75 17.57 -10.45
CA ASP A 200 5.78 18.48 -9.87
C ASP A 200 4.39 18.08 -10.37
N TRP A 201 3.60 17.46 -9.49
CA TRP A 201 2.20 17.18 -9.80
C TRP A 201 1.32 18.39 -9.48
N GLY A 202 1.72 19.64 -9.71
CA GLY A 202 0.91 20.82 -9.36
C GLY A 202 1.13 22.08 -10.20
N GLY A 203 0.71 22.09 -11.48
CA GLY A 203 0.72 23.32 -12.31
C GLY A 203 -0.14 23.38 -13.59
N ASP A 204 -0.51 22.27 -14.25
CA ASP A 204 -1.02 22.34 -15.64
C ASP A 204 -2.54 22.59 -15.85
N ASP A 205 -3.25 23.13 -14.85
CA ASP A 205 -4.63 23.66 -15.07
C ASP A 205 -4.68 25.20 -14.88
N ALA A 206 -3.56 25.88 -15.11
CA ALA A 206 -3.47 27.35 -15.18
C ALA A 206 -3.25 27.89 -16.62
N GLU A 207 -3.52 27.08 -17.66
CA GLU A 207 -3.81 27.54 -19.03
C GLU A 207 -5.34 27.68 -19.16
N GLU A 208 -6.00 28.77 -19.56
CA GLU A 208 -5.65 30.10 -20.03
C GLU A 208 -6.71 31.02 -19.41
N ALA A 209 -6.33 31.99 -18.58
CA ALA A 209 -7.17 33.19 -18.47
C ALA A 209 -7.03 33.89 -19.83
N PRO A 210 -8.10 34.11 -20.62
CA PRO A 210 -7.96 34.74 -21.91
C PRO A 210 -7.35 36.11 -21.68
N HIS A 211 -6.15 36.32 -22.24
CA HIS A 211 -5.61 37.65 -22.44
C HIS A 211 -6.56 38.37 -23.42
N LEU A 212 -7.60 38.98 -22.87
CA LEU A 212 -8.36 40.02 -23.54
C LEU A 212 -7.60 41.33 -23.35
N THR A 213 -6.77 41.67 -24.32
CA THR A 213 -6.49 43.05 -24.70
C THR A 213 -7.27 43.38 -25.95
#